data_AF-A0A8T8DBH4-F1
#
_entry.id   AF-A0A8T8DBH4-F1
#
_cell.length_a   1.000
_cell.length_b   1.000
_cell.length_c   1.000
_cell.angle_alpha   90.00
_cell.angle_beta   90.00
_cell.angle_gamma   90.00
#
_symmetry.space_group_name_H-M   'P 1'
#
loop_
_entity.id
_entity.type
_entity.pdbx_description
1 polymer ?
#
loop_
_entity_poly.entity_id
_entity_poly.type
_entity_poly.pdbx_seq_one_letter_code
_entity_poly.pdbx_strand_id
1 'polypeptide(L)'
;MVSEPATPGHRPRSTGAEALRGERWRRLRQLAGRLPQYAQLARLILALNRRNGVPGGGRARRLVLAGLAYLLAPLDPLPGFVPVLGQLDDLLVALFTLRLALRSLPAPVRSSLLRQAGLDSATVEHDWRLVWGLSRDLVAATGRGAWRLGRGGARVVARLGLHAGARLARRLRARLSRRSRARP
;
A
#
# COMPACT_ATOMS: atom_id res chain seq x y z
N MET A 1 -7.47 -36.85 49.86
CA MET A 1 -6.76 -36.64 48.58
C MET A 1 -7.77 -36.85 47.46
N VAL A 2 -8.37 -35.78 46.95
CA VAL A 2 -9.17 -35.81 45.72
C VAL A 2 -8.59 -34.71 44.84
N SER A 3 -7.98 -35.11 43.75
CA SER A 3 -7.32 -34.23 42.79
C SER A 3 -8.38 -33.48 41.98
N GLU A 4 -8.38 -32.16 42.08
CA GLU A 4 -9.16 -31.27 41.23
C GLU A 4 -8.43 -31.13 39.87
N PRO A 5 -9.05 -31.47 38.73
CA PRO A 5 -8.40 -31.30 37.44
C PRO A 5 -8.44 -29.83 37.05
N ALA A 6 -7.25 -29.21 36.93
CA ALA A 6 -7.08 -27.86 36.46
C ALA A 6 -7.73 -27.67 35.07
N THR A 7 -8.79 -26.86 35.02
CA THR A 7 -9.47 -26.43 33.80
C THR A 7 -8.46 -25.74 32.86
N PRO A 8 -8.36 -26.12 31.57
CA PRO A 8 -7.39 -25.52 30.68
C PRO A 8 -7.78 -24.08 30.38
N GLY A 9 -6.89 -23.16 30.76
CA GLY A 9 -7.01 -21.73 30.52
C GLY A 9 -7.30 -21.42 29.04
N HIS A 10 -8.45 -20.81 28.81
CA HIS A 10 -8.85 -20.22 27.55
C HIS A 10 -7.90 -19.04 27.26
N ARG A 11 -6.82 -19.25 26.52
CA ARG A 11 -5.95 -18.15 26.06
C ARG A 11 -6.59 -17.48 24.85
N PRO A 12 -7.08 -16.23 24.91
CA PRO A 12 -7.55 -15.54 23.73
C PRO A 12 -6.34 -15.20 22.85
N ARG A 13 -6.19 -15.87 21.71
CA ARG A 13 -5.14 -15.61 20.71
C ARG A 13 -5.48 -14.43 19.76
N SER A 14 -6.48 -13.61 20.07
CA SER A 14 -6.97 -12.51 19.20
C SER A 14 -6.54 -11.09 19.63
N THR A 15 -5.99 -10.88 20.83
CA THR A 15 -5.77 -9.53 21.40
C THR A 15 -4.76 -8.67 20.59
N GLY A 16 -3.69 -9.27 20.07
CA GLY A 16 -2.62 -8.50 19.42
C GLY A 16 -3.05 -7.86 18.09
N ALA A 17 -3.78 -8.59 17.24
CA ALA A 17 -4.23 -8.07 15.96
C ALA A 17 -5.30 -6.99 16.12
N GLU A 18 -6.19 -7.15 17.11
CA GLU A 18 -7.22 -6.15 17.43
C GLU A 18 -6.61 -4.88 18.04
N ALA A 19 -5.63 -5.02 18.94
CA ALA A 19 -4.88 -3.88 19.48
C ALA A 19 -4.16 -3.09 18.38
N LEU A 20 -3.46 -3.78 17.47
CA LEU A 20 -2.76 -3.15 16.33
C LEU A 20 -3.73 -2.44 15.38
N ARG A 21 -4.90 -3.03 15.10
CA ARG A 21 -5.95 -2.38 14.31
C ARG A 21 -6.49 -1.12 15.01
N GLY A 22 -6.74 -1.21 16.31
CA GLY A 22 -7.21 -0.09 17.13
C GLY A 22 -6.21 1.07 17.16
N GLU A 23 -4.92 0.79 17.34
CA GLU A 23 -3.87 1.80 17.27
C GLU A 23 -3.79 2.47 15.89
N ARG A 24 -3.80 1.67 14.81
CA ARG A 24 -3.78 2.21 13.43
C ARG A 24 -4.98 3.14 13.19
N TRP A 25 -6.17 2.75 13.65
CA TRP A 25 -7.38 3.56 13.52
C TRP A 25 -7.30 4.88 14.29
N ARG A 26 -6.79 4.84 15.54
CA ARG A 26 -6.56 6.07 16.33
C ARG A 26 -5.60 7.01 15.62
N ARG A 27 -4.52 6.50 15.05
CA ARG A 27 -3.54 7.30 14.31
C ARG A 27 -4.11 7.88 13.01
N LEU A 28 -4.93 7.12 12.29
CA LEU A 28 -5.65 7.64 11.12
C LEU A 28 -6.62 8.76 11.49
N ARG A 29 -7.35 8.62 12.59
CA ARG A 29 -8.21 9.70 13.11
C ARG A 29 -7.41 10.93 13.52
N GLN A 30 -6.22 10.76 14.09
CA GLN A 30 -5.31 11.87 14.38
C GLN A 30 -4.85 12.56 13.10
N LEU A 31 -4.45 11.81 12.07
CA LEU A 31 -4.10 12.36 10.76
C LEU A 31 -5.28 13.13 10.14
N ALA A 32 -6.48 12.57 10.18
CA ALA A 32 -7.70 13.22 9.71
C ALA A 32 -7.97 14.56 10.42
N GLY A 33 -7.76 14.61 11.74
CA GLY A 33 -7.85 15.85 12.52
C GLY A 33 -6.80 16.91 12.18
N ARG A 34 -5.69 16.50 11.53
CA ARG A 34 -4.59 17.39 11.10
C ARG A 34 -4.71 17.85 9.64
N LEU A 35 -5.67 17.32 8.88
CA LEU A 35 -5.91 17.77 7.50
C LEU A 35 -6.02 19.29 7.32
N PRO A 36 -6.71 20.07 8.19
CA PRO A 36 -6.72 21.53 8.05
C PRO A 36 -5.33 22.16 8.18
N GLN A 37 -4.45 21.57 9.01
CA GLN A 37 -3.08 22.03 9.16
C GLN A 37 -2.24 21.75 7.91
N TYR A 38 -2.43 20.60 7.28
CA TYR A 38 -1.80 20.27 5.99
C TYR A 38 -2.30 21.17 4.87
N ALA A 39 -3.60 21.49 4.83
CA ALA A 39 -4.17 22.45 3.88
C ALA A 39 -3.62 23.86 4.11
N GLN A 40 -3.50 24.29 5.36
CA GLN A 40 -2.88 25.56 5.73
C GLN A 40 -1.41 25.60 5.31
N LEU A 41 -0.65 24.53 5.53
CA LEU A 41 0.73 24.40 5.07
C LEU A 41 0.83 24.52 3.55
N ALA A 42 -0.04 23.83 2.81
CA ALA A 42 -0.13 23.94 1.36
C ALA A 42 -0.36 25.39 0.93
N ARG A 43 -1.33 26.08 1.55
CA ARG A 43 -1.64 27.50 1.30
C ARG A 43 -0.44 28.40 1.54
N LEU A 44 0.28 28.21 2.65
CA LEU A 44 1.48 28.97 2.98
C LEU A 44 2.61 28.76 1.96
N ILE A 45 2.79 27.51 1.49
CA ILE A 45 3.77 27.20 0.43
C ILE A 45 3.35 27.82 -0.90
N LEU A 46 2.06 27.80 -1.25
CA LEU A 46 1.54 28.46 -2.46
C LEU A 46 1.71 29.98 -2.42
N ALA A 47 1.65 30.57 -1.22
CA ALA A 47 1.91 31.99 -1.00
C ALA A 47 3.39 32.38 -1.15
N LEU A 48 4.31 31.41 -1.26
CA LEU A 48 5.70 31.67 -1.62
C LEU A 48 5.78 32.12 -3.10
N ASN A 49 5.74 33.43 -3.31
CA ASN A 49 5.83 34.03 -4.64
C ASN A 49 7.27 34.38 -5.01
N ARG A 50 7.52 34.61 -6.31
CA ARG A 50 8.82 35.09 -6.85
C ARG A 50 9.32 36.35 -6.12
N ARG A 51 8.42 37.19 -5.62
CA ARG A 51 8.74 38.39 -4.83
C ARG A 51 9.39 38.10 -3.47
N ASN A 52 9.23 36.90 -2.92
CA ASN A 52 9.69 36.59 -1.56
C ASN A 52 11.18 36.20 -1.54
N GLY A 53 11.85 36.11 -2.70
CA GLY A 53 13.29 35.82 -2.80
C GLY A 53 13.73 34.46 -2.27
N VAL A 54 12.78 33.59 -1.87
CA VAL A 54 13.09 32.32 -1.20
C VAL A 54 13.71 31.32 -2.19
N PRO A 55 14.96 30.88 -1.97
CA PRO A 55 15.57 29.81 -2.76
C PRO A 55 14.69 28.56 -2.74
N GLY A 56 14.36 28.01 -3.90
CA GLY A 56 13.53 26.81 -4.00
C GLY A 56 12.02 27.01 -3.79
N GLY A 57 11.55 28.21 -3.45
CA GLY A 57 10.12 28.53 -3.28
C GLY A 57 9.27 28.19 -4.52
N GLY A 58 9.78 28.50 -5.72
CA GLY A 58 9.10 28.16 -6.97
C GLY A 58 8.99 26.65 -7.22
N ARG A 59 9.98 25.85 -6.81
CA ARG A 59 9.91 24.37 -6.90
C ARG A 59 8.88 23.83 -5.91
N ALA A 60 8.93 24.31 -4.67
CA ALA A 60 7.97 23.94 -3.63
C ALA A 60 6.52 24.22 -4.05
N ARG A 61 6.26 25.40 -4.62
CA ARG A 61 4.94 25.77 -5.15
C ARG A 61 4.48 24.85 -6.27
N ARG A 62 5.35 24.53 -7.24
CA ARG A 62 5.00 23.59 -8.33
C ARG A 62 4.66 22.21 -7.81
N LEU A 63 5.39 21.72 -6.80
CA LEU A 63 5.12 20.43 -6.18
C LEU A 63 3.74 20.41 -5.51
N VAL A 64 3.40 21.45 -4.73
CA VAL A 64 2.07 21.57 -4.12
C VAL A 64 0.97 21.71 -5.18
N LEU A 65 1.19 22.49 -6.23
CA LEU A 65 0.24 22.60 -7.34
C LEU A 65 0.06 21.27 -8.07
N ALA A 66 1.13 20.50 -8.29
CA ALA A 66 1.04 19.19 -8.90
C ALA A 66 0.24 18.21 -8.00
N GLY A 67 0.45 18.25 -6.69
CA GLY A 67 -0.34 17.47 -5.73
C GLY A 67 -1.82 17.86 -5.74
N LEU A 68 -2.12 19.16 -5.72
CA LEU A 68 -3.50 19.65 -5.82
C LEU A 68 -4.16 19.31 -7.16
N ALA A 69 -3.40 19.44 -8.26
CA ALA A 69 -3.87 19.05 -9.58
C ALA A 69 -4.17 17.55 -9.61
N TYR A 70 -3.40 16.71 -8.92
CA TYR A 70 -3.72 15.30 -8.77
C TYR A 70 -5.04 15.08 -8.02
N LEU A 71 -5.21 15.72 -6.85
CA LEU A 71 -6.42 15.60 -6.03
C LEU A 71 -7.69 16.12 -6.74
N LEU A 72 -7.55 17.11 -7.62
CA LEU A 72 -8.66 17.72 -8.35
C LEU A 72 -8.84 17.12 -9.75
N ALA A 73 -7.86 16.38 -10.27
CA ALA A 73 -7.96 15.76 -11.57
C ALA A 73 -8.85 14.51 -11.47
N PRO A 74 -9.85 14.36 -12.35
CA PRO A 74 -10.61 13.11 -12.50
C PRO A 74 -9.80 12.06 -13.28
N LEU A 75 -8.48 12.00 -13.10
CA LEU A 75 -7.60 11.09 -13.81
C LEU A 75 -7.35 9.92 -12.88
N ASP A 76 -7.92 8.78 -13.28
CA ASP A 76 -7.89 7.47 -12.64
C ASP A 76 -6.74 6.63 -13.24
N PRO A 77 -5.45 6.81 -12.85
CA PRO A 77 -4.34 6.04 -13.41
C PRO A 77 -4.28 4.61 -12.88
N LEU A 78 -5.13 4.25 -11.93
CA LEU A 78 -5.24 2.90 -11.37
C LEU A 78 -6.50 2.22 -11.92
N PRO A 79 -6.43 1.51 -13.06
CA PRO A 79 -7.58 0.83 -13.62
C PRO A 79 -8.13 -0.18 -12.61
N GLY A 80 -9.26 0.15 -12.00
CA GLY A 80 -10.37 -0.71 -11.55
C GLY A 80 -10.13 -1.98 -10.71
N PHE A 81 -8.91 -2.35 -10.29
CA PHE A 81 -8.66 -3.68 -9.69
C PHE A 81 -8.51 -3.72 -8.16
N VAL A 82 -8.43 -2.58 -7.47
CA VAL A 82 -8.40 -2.55 -5.99
C VAL A 82 -9.39 -1.49 -5.47
N PRO A 83 -10.61 -1.89 -5.06
CA PRO A 83 -11.68 -1.00 -4.57
C PRO A 83 -11.32 -0.07 -3.39
N VAL A 84 -10.15 -0.24 -2.77
CA VAL A 84 -9.69 0.49 -1.57
C VAL A 84 -8.55 1.47 -1.87
N LEU A 85 -7.94 1.45 -3.08
CA LEU A 85 -6.76 2.26 -3.38
C LEU A 85 -7.04 3.73 -3.67
N GLY A 86 -8.21 4.08 -4.22
CA GLY A 86 -8.49 5.45 -4.71
C GLY A 86 -8.28 6.55 -3.65
N GLN A 87 -8.73 6.34 -2.41
CA GLN A 87 -8.62 7.35 -1.34
C GLN A 87 -7.25 7.41 -0.67
N LEU A 88 -6.52 6.29 -0.64
CA LEU A 88 -5.20 6.23 -0.01
C LEU A 88 -4.13 6.88 -0.90
N ASP A 89 -4.33 6.77 -2.21
CA ASP A 89 -3.44 7.34 -3.22
C ASP A 89 -3.45 8.89 -3.19
N ASP A 90 -4.62 9.51 -3.08
CA ASP A 90 -4.73 10.97 -2.91
C ASP A 90 -3.94 11.47 -1.69
N LEU A 91 -4.07 10.77 -0.56
CA LEU A 91 -3.36 11.13 0.67
C LEU A 91 -1.85 10.88 0.57
N LEU A 92 -1.44 9.80 -0.11
CA LEU A 92 -0.04 9.54 -0.44
C LEU A 92 0.54 10.69 -1.25
N VAL A 93 -0.13 11.07 -2.34
CA VAL A 93 0.32 12.13 -3.25
C VAL A 93 0.34 13.48 -2.54
N ALA A 94 -0.69 13.82 -1.76
CA ALA A 94 -0.74 15.06 -0.98
C ALA A 94 0.43 15.17 0.02
N LEU A 95 0.63 14.15 0.86
CA LEU A 95 1.73 14.16 1.84
C LEU A 95 3.10 14.11 1.16
N PHE A 96 3.23 13.35 0.06
CA PHE A 96 4.47 13.23 -0.68
C PHE A 96 4.89 14.56 -1.32
N THR A 97 3.97 15.22 -2.02
CA THR A 97 4.24 16.51 -2.66
C THR A 97 4.55 17.60 -1.64
N LEU A 98 3.84 17.65 -0.51
CA LEU A 98 4.16 18.55 0.61
C LEU A 98 5.55 18.26 1.18
N ARG A 99 5.89 16.98 1.39
CA ARG A 99 7.22 16.57 1.88
C ARG A 99 8.33 17.02 0.92
N LEU A 100 8.17 16.79 -0.38
CA LEU A 100 9.15 17.25 -1.38
C LEU A 100 9.22 18.78 -1.44
N ALA A 101 8.09 19.47 -1.29
CA ALA A 101 8.05 20.92 -1.25
C ALA A 101 8.86 21.46 -0.07
N LEU A 102 8.68 20.90 1.14
CA LEU A 102 9.46 21.27 2.33
C LEU A 102 10.96 20.96 2.18
N ARG A 103 11.32 19.86 1.52
CA ARG A 103 12.72 19.52 1.23
C ARG A 103 13.36 20.46 0.22
N SER A 104 12.56 21.08 -0.64
CA SER A 104 13.02 22.06 -1.62
C SER A 104 13.29 23.44 -1.01
N LEU A 105 12.86 23.68 0.23
CA LEU A 105 13.00 24.97 0.93
C LEU A 105 14.18 24.95 1.91
N PRO A 106 14.83 26.11 2.15
CA PRO A 106 15.83 26.28 3.19
C PRO A 106 15.27 25.91 4.56
N ALA A 107 16.10 25.30 5.41
CA ALA A 107 15.74 24.93 6.78
C ALA A 107 15.01 26.02 7.59
N PRO A 108 15.45 27.30 7.62
CA PRO A 108 14.76 28.32 8.39
C PRO A 108 13.35 28.62 7.87
N VAL A 109 13.16 28.61 6.55
CA VAL A 109 11.86 28.86 5.91
C VAL A 109 10.92 27.69 6.16
N ARG A 110 11.38 26.45 5.94
CA ARG A 110 10.63 25.23 6.24
C ARG A 110 10.12 25.23 7.68
N SER A 111 11.00 25.50 8.64
CA SER A 111 10.64 25.50 10.07
C SER A 111 9.62 26.59 10.41
N SER A 112 9.73 27.77 9.78
CA SER A 112 8.75 28.84 9.95
C SER A 112 7.36 28.44 9.43
N LEU A 113 7.28 27.86 8.23
CA LEU A 113 6.03 27.42 7.62
C LEU A 113 5.35 26.29 8.42
N LEU A 114 6.14 25.32 8.89
CA LEU A 114 5.65 24.23 9.74
C LEU A 114 5.05 24.78 11.04
N ARG A 115 5.77 25.67 11.73
CA ARG A 115 5.24 26.33 12.95
C ARG A 115 3.96 27.12 12.68
N GLN A 116 3.91 27.88 11.59
CA GLN A 116 2.71 28.64 11.22
C GLN A 116 1.51 27.74 10.91
N ALA A 117 1.74 26.54 10.38
CA ALA A 117 0.72 25.53 10.16
C ALA A 117 0.38 24.71 11.42
N GLY A 118 1.06 24.93 12.54
CA GLY A 118 0.90 24.11 13.75
C GLY A 118 1.41 22.67 13.60
N LEU A 119 2.36 22.46 12.69
CA LEU A 119 2.98 21.16 12.39
C LEU A 119 4.46 21.17 12.76
N ASP A 120 4.99 19.97 12.95
CA ASP A 120 6.44 19.74 13.04
C ASP A 120 6.88 18.72 11.99
N SER A 121 8.15 18.81 11.61
CA SER A 121 8.83 17.89 10.71
C SER A 121 8.73 16.42 11.16
N ALA A 122 8.82 16.16 12.47
CA ALA A 122 8.66 14.81 13.00
C ALA A 122 7.25 14.26 12.78
N THR A 123 6.23 15.13 12.89
CA THR A 123 4.82 14.79 12.65
C THR A 123 4.58 14.43 11.19
N VAL A 124 5.06 15.27 10.26
CA VAL A 124 4.94 15.00 8.82
C VAL A 124 5.61 13.69 8.44
N GLU A 125 6.77 13.38 9.02
CA GLU A 125 7.46 12.11 8.82
C GLU A 125 6.68 10.91 9.37
N HIS A 126 6.11 11.04 10.57
CA HIS A 126 5.30 9.98 11.16
C HIS A 126 4.05 9.70 10.32
N ASP A 127 3.33 10.75 9.93
CA ASP A 127 2.11 10.63 9.13
C ASP A 127 2.43 10.03 7.75
N TRP A 128 3.53 10.44 7.11
CA TRP A 128 4.04 9.81 5.89
C TRP A 128 4.30 8.31 6.06
N ARG A 129 4.99 7.90 7.14
CA ARG A 129 5.26 6.48 7.42
C ARG A 129 3.99 5.67 7.66
N LEU A 130 2.98 6.26 8.29
CA LEU A 130 1.70 5.61 8.49
C LEU A 130 1.02 5.32 7.14
N VAL A 131 0.92 6.34 6.29
CA VAL A 131 0.27 6.22 4.97
C VAL A 131 1.05 5.27 4.05
N TRP A 132 2.37 5.39 3.98
CA TRP A 132 3.23 4.48 3.22
C TRP A 132 3.15 3.03 3.73
N GLY A 133 3.16 2.84 5.05
CA GLY A 133 3.04 1.53 5.66
C GLY A 133 1.71 0.84 5.32
N LEU A 134 0.59 1.58 5.40
CA LEU A 134 -0.73 1.07 5.02
C LEU A 134 -0.79 0.68 3.54
N SER A 135 -0.21 1.52 2.68
CA SER A 135 -0.16 1.28 1.23
C SER A 135 0.62 0.02 0.90
N ARG A 136 1.80 -0.16 1.51
CA ARG A 136 2.61 -1.37 1.36
C ARG A 136 1.90 -2.61 1.87
N ASP A 137 1.25 -2.52 3.04
CA ASP A 137 0.50 -3.64 3.62
C ASP A 137 -0.66 -4.07 2.71
N LEU A 138 -1.35 -3.10 2.10
CA LEU A 138 -2.45 -3.32 1.16
C LEU A 138 -1.95 -3.98 -0.13
N VAL A 139 -0.90 -3.43 -0.76
CA VAL A 139 -0.27 -4.02 -1.95
C VAL A 139 0.23 -5.44 -1.67
N ALA A 140 0.83 -5.67 -0.52
CA ALA A 140 1.30 -7.00 -0.15
C ALA A 140 0.13 -7.97 0.12
N ALA A 141 -0.98 -7.49 0.69
CA ALA A 141 -2.17 -8.31 0.91
C ALA A 141 -2.86 -8.71 -0.40
N THR A 142 -3.05 -7.77 -1.32
CA THR A 142 -3.62 -8.03 -2.65
C THR A 142 -2.71 -8.93 -3.48
N GLY A 143 -1.40 -8.65 -3.50
CA GLY A 143 -0.40 -9.49 -4.16
C GLY A 143 -0.36 -10.92 -3.62
N ARG A 144 -0.42 -11.11 -2.30
CA ARG A 144 -0.50 -12.45 -1.69
C ARG A 144 -1.80 -13.18 -2.06
N GLY A 145 -2.92 -12.48 -2.14
CA GLY A 145 -4.21 -13.04 -2.57
C GLY A 145 -4.15 -13.54 -4.01
N ALA A 146 -3.71 -12.67 -4.93
CA ALA A 146 -3.54 -13.01 -6.35
C ALA A 146 -2.57 -14.20 -6.53
N TRP A 147 -1.45 -14.19 -5.81
CA TRP A 147 -0.46 -15.26 -5.85
C TRP A 147 -0.97 -16.60 -5.32
N ARG A 148 -1.82 -16.59 -4.27
CA ARG A 148 -2.48 -17.80 -3.76
C ARG A 148 -3.45 -18.39 -4.77
N LEU A 149 -4.22 -17.54 -5.45
CA LEU A 149 -5.12 -17.97 -6.53
C LEU A 149 -4.35 -18.52 -7.73
N GLY A 150 -3.28 -17.85 -8.15
CA GLY A 150 -2.40 -18.29 -9.23
C GLY A 150 -1.74 -19.65 -8.97
N ARG A 151 -1.21 -19.87 -7.75
CA ARG A 151 -0.68 -21.19 -7.36
C ARG A 151 -1.75 -22.28 -7.27
N GLY A 152 -2.96 -21.93 -6.82
CA GLY A 152 -4.09 -22.86 -6.79
C GLY A 152 -4.47 -23.34 -8.18
N GLY A 153 -4.63 -22.40 -9.13
CA GLY A 153 -4.89 -22.70 -10.54
C GLY A 153 -3.75 -23.51 -11.19
N ALA A 154 -2.50 -23.15 -10.92
CA ALA A 154 -1.33 -23.87 -11.45
C ALA A 154 -1.31 -25.36 -11.01
N ARG A 155 -1.71 -25.67 -9.78
CA ARG A 155 -1.79 -27.08 -9.30
C ARG A 155 -2.90 -27.86 -10.00
N VAL A 156 -4.03 -27.24 -10.29
CA VAL A 156 -5.15 -27.87 -11.00
C VAL A 156 -4.75 -28.17 -12.44
N VAL A 157 -4.14 -27.19 -13.13
CA VAL A 157 -3.62 -27.37 -14.49
C VAL A 157 -2.54 -28.46 -14.53
N ALA A 158 -1.60 -28.45 -13.58
CA ALA A 158 -0.57 -29.49 -13.50
C ALA A 158 -1.15 -30.89 -13.30
N ARG A 159 -2.15 -31.06 -12.41
CA ARG A 159 -2.82 -32.35 -12.20
C ARG A 159 -3.55 -32.85 -13.45
N LEU A 160 -4.24 -31.95 -14.15
CA LEU A 160 -4.94 -32.29 -15.40
C LEU A 160 -3.95 -32.64 -16.52
N GLY A 161 -2.85 -31.90 -16.65
CA GLY A 161 -1.78 -32.17 -17.61
C GLY A 161 -1.10 -33.52 -17.38
N LEU A 162 -0.80 -33.85 -16.13
CA LEU A 162 -0.23 -35.15 -15.76
C LEU A 162 -1.19 -36.31 -16.08
N HIS A 163 -2.49 -36.17 -15.82
CA HIS A 163 -3.49 -37.20 -16.13
C HIS A 163 -3.78 -37.36 -17.62
N ALA A 164 -3.73 -36.28 -18.41
CA ALA A 164 -3.85 -36.34 -19.86
C ALA A 164 -2.59 -36.96 -20.49
N GLY A 165 -1.40 -36.54 -20.05
CA GLY A 165 -0.11 -37.07 -20.50
C GLY A 165 0.04 -38.57 -20.20
N ALA A 166 -0.35 -39.02 -18.99
CA ALA A 166 -0.33 -40.43 -18.63
C ALA A 166 -1.30 -41.29 -19.46
N ARG A 167 -2.43 -40.73 -19.92
CA ARG A 167 -3.36 -41.42 -20.84
C ARG A 167 -2.81 -41.50 -22.25
N LEU A 168 -2.18 -40.44 -22.74
CA LEU A 168 -1.57 -40.39 -24.06
C LEU A 168 -0.35 -41.32 -24.16
N ALA A 169 0.51 -41.32 -23.15
CA ALA A 169 1.68 -42.20 -23.06
C ALA A 169 1.28 -43.69 -23.08
N ARG A 170 0.21 -44.07 -22.36
CA ARG A 170 -0.33 -45.44 -22.39
C ARG A 170 -0.83 -45.84 -23.78
N ARG A 171 -1.52 -44.93 -24.49
CA ARG A 171 -2.01 -45.18 -25.86
C ARG A 171 -0.88 -45.30 -26.88
N LEU A 172 0.15 -44.46 -26.78
CA LEU A 172 1.32 -44.51 -27.67
C LEU A 172 2.14 -45.79 -27.43
N ARG A 173 2.33 -46.17 -26.16
CA ARG A 173 3.04 -47.41 -25.80
C ARG A 173 2.34 -48.67 -26.32
N ALA A 174 1.00 -48.71 -26.29
CA ALA A 174 0.20 -49.79 -26.85
C ALA A 174 0.24 -49.85 -28.39
N ARG A 175 0.45 -48.72 -29.07
CA ARG A 175 0.62 -48.68 -30.54
C ARG A 175 2.02 -49.12 -30.96
N LEU A 176 3.05 -48.75 -30.20
CA LEU A 176 4.43 -49.14 -30.47
C LEU A 176 4.66 -50.64 -30.24
N SER A 177 4.05 -51.23 -29.21
CA SER A 177 4.14 -52.68 -28.95
C SER A 177 3.42 -53.54 -29.98
N ARG A 178 2.40 -53.01 -30.69
CA ARG A 178 1.77 -53.69 -31.83
C ARG A 178 2.63 -53.63 -33.09
N ARG A 179 3.44 -52.57 -33.26
CA ARG A 179 4.29 -52.40 -34.45
C ARG A 179 5.55 -53.27 -34.41
N SER A 180 6.05 -53.64 -33.22
CA SER A 180 7.20 -54.54 -33.06
C SER A 180 6.87 -56.03 -33.21
N ARG A 181 5.58 -56.42 -33.18
CA ARG A 181 5.12 -57.80 -33.47
C ARG A 181 4.78 -58.05 -34.94
N ALA A 182 4.90 -57.03 -35.80
CA ALA A 182 4.53 -57.09 -37.22
C ALA A 182 5.74 -56.96 -38.17
N ARG A 183 6.98 -57.11 -37.66
CA ARG A 183 8.15 -57.31 -38.51
C ARG A 183 8.53 -58.79 -38.46
N PRO A 184 8.40 -59.54 -39.58
CA PRO A 184 8.91 -60.90 -39.71
C PRO A 184 10.44 -60.93 -39.68
#